data_AF-A0A956HEK3-F1
#
_entry.id   AF-A0A956HEK3-F1
#
_cell.length_a   1.000
_cell.length_b   1.000
_cell.length_c   1.000
_cell.angle_alpha   90.00
_cell.angle_beta   90.00
_cell.angle_gamma   90.00
#
_symmetry.space_group_name_H-M   'P 1'
#
loop_
_entity.id
_entity.type
_entity.pdbx_description
1 polymer ?
#
loop_
_entity_poly.entity_id
_entity_poly.type
_entity_poly.pdbx_seq_one_letter_code
_entity_poly.pdbx_strand_id
1 'polypeptide(L)'
;KERKQFGVVIGSFQALKHRAARLFIEISLARAAVSAAARAADVAPARLPALASLAKARCSEALLHVAEEGVQLFGGVGMTDEYDIGFYLKRARAAEQTLGDAAWHRARWAALAGY
;
A
#
# COMPACT_ATOMS: atom_id res chain seq x y z
N LYS A 1 10.21 7.63 16.05
CA LYS A 1 11.18 7.09 17.05
C LYS A 1 11.27 7.95 18.31
N GLU A 2 10.69 9.15 18.31
CA GLU A 2 10.82 10.16 19.38
C GLU A 2 9.63 10.20 20.35
N ARG A 3 8.44 9.74 19.93
CA ARG A 3 7.21 9.78 20.72
C ARG A 3 7.25 8.81 21.91
N LYS A 4 7.05 9.33 23.13
CA LYS A 4 6.94 8.57 24.39
C LYS A 4 5.52 8.64 24.94
N GLN A 5 4.99 7.51 25.38
CA GLN A 5 3.72 7.42 26.13
C GLN A 5 3.85 6.32 27.19
N PHE A 6 3.14 6.46 28.31
CA PHE A 6 3.22 5.51 29.43
C PHE A 6 4.67 5.26 29.90
N GLY A 7 5.50 6.30 29.92
CA GLY A 7 6.90 6.22 30.37
C GLY A 7 7.90 5.58 29.41
N VAL A 8 7.46 5.08 28.24
CA VAL A 8 8.34 4.42 27.25
C VAL A 8 8.14 4.96 25.84
N VAL A 9 9.10 4.74 24.95
CA VAL A 9 8.94 5.05 23.52
C VAL A 9 7.86 4.14 22.94
N ILE A 10 6.89 4.69 22.20
CA ILE A 10 5.75 3.89 21.72
C ILE A 10 6.15 2.71 20.83
N GLY A 11 7.28 2.83 20.12
CA GLY A 11 7.84 1.75 19.31
C GLY A 11 8.30 0.52 20.11
N SER A 12 8.32 0.57 21.45
CA SER A 12 8.59 -0.60 22.29
C SER A 12 7.39 -1.56 22.36
N PHE A 13 6.16 -1.04 22.20
CA PHE A 13 4.93 -1.82 22.29
C PHE A 13 4.83 -2.84 21.14
N GLN A 14 4.65 -4.12 21.49
CA GLN A 14 4.57 -5.22 20.52
C GLN A 14 3.43 -5.05 19.52
N ALA A 15 2.30 -4.49 19.94
CA ALA A 15 1.18 -4.20 19.03
C ALA A 15 1.61 -3.28 17.86
N LEU A 16 2.41 -2.24 18.13
CA LEU A 16 2.89 -1.34 17.09
C LEU A 16 3.97 -1.99 16.22
N LYS A 17 4.86 -2.80 16.81
CA LYS A 17 5.85 -3.58 16.05
C LYS A 17 5.19 -4.57 15.09
N HIS A 18 4.16 -5.28 15.56
CA HIS A 18 3.44 -6.24 14.75
C HIS A 18 2.72 -5.56 13.58
N ARG A 19 2.04 -4.43 13.82
CA ARG A 19 1.44 -3.61 12.75
C ARG A 19 2.48 -3.16 11.74
N ALA A 20 3.61 -2.59 12.20
CA ALA A 20 4.69 -2.17 11.31
C ALA A 20 5.28 -3.32 10.48
N ALA A 21 5.42 -4.52 11.06
CA ALA A 21 5.86 -5.70 10.33
C ALA A 21 4.87 -6.14 9.24
N ARG A 22 3.55 -6.08 9.52
CA ARG A 22 2.52 -6.37 8.52
C ARG A 22 2.55 -5.38 7.36
N LEU A 23 2.65 -4.08 7.66
CA LEU A 23 2.80 -3.04 6.64
C LEU A 23 4.03 -3.27 5.76
N PHE A 24 5.15 -3.64 6.38
CA PHE A 24 6.37 -3.96 5.64
C PHE A 24 6.17 -5.12 4.66
N ILE A 25 5.44 -6.17 5.08
CA ILE A 25 5.10 -7.31 4.22
C ILE A 25 4.25 -6.84 3.04
N GLU A 26 3.20 -6.05 3.28
CA GLU A 26 2.32 -5.56 2.22
C GLU A 26 3.06 -4.70 1.18
N ILE A 27 3.90 -3.78 1.64
CA ILE A 27 4.72 -2.94 0.75
C ILE A 27 5.70 -3.82 -0.05
N SER A 28 6.27 -4.86 0.57
CA SER A 28 7.19 -5.78 -0.09
C SER A 28 6.48 -6.59 -1.18
N LEU A 29 5.27 -7.08 -0.91
CA LEU A 29 4.44 -7.78 -1.89
C LEU A 29 4.03 -6.87 -3.05
N ALA A 30 3.63 -5.62 -2.76
CA ALA A 30 3.30 -4.63 -3.78
C ALA A 30 4.51 -4.33 -4.68
N ARG A 31 5.70 -4.13 -4.10
CA ARG A 31 6.95 -3.97 -4.86
C ARG A 31 7.27 -5.18 -5.72
N ALA A 32 7.13 -6.39 -5.19
CA ALA A 32 7.36 -7.61 -5.95
C ALA A 32 6.40 -7.73 -7.15
N ALA A 33 5.14 -7.37 -6.98
CA ALA A 33 4.15 -7.39 -8.07
C ALA A 33 4.50 -6.37 -9.17
N VAL A 34 4.91 -5.15 -8.80
CA VAL A 34 5.39 -4.13 -9.76
C VAL A 34 6.62 -4.63 -10.52
N SER A 35 7.61 -5.17 -9.83
CA SER A 35 8.81 -5.72 -10.47
C SER A 35 8.49 -6.88 -11.40
N ALA A 36 7.50 -7.71 -11.08
CA ALA A 36 7.03 -8.79 -11.95
C ALA A 36 6.37 -8.24 -13.22
N ALA A 37 5.52 -7.22 -13.11
CA ALA A 37 4.90 -6.57 -14.26
C ALA A 37 5.93 -5.87 -15.15
N ALA A 38 6.88 -5.14 -14.55
CA ALA A 38 7.97 -4.49 -15.28
C ALA A 38 8.81 -5.49 -16.07
N ARG A 39 9.27 -6.59 -15.44
CA ARG A 39 10.02 -7.65 -16.15
C ARG A 39 9.20 -8.28 -17.27
N ALA A 40 7.90 -8.48 -17.07
CA ALA A 40 7.04 -9.04 -18.11
C ALA A 40 6.92 -8.14 -19.34
N ALA A 41 7.06 -6.82 -19.19
CA ALA A 41 7.10 -5.91 -20.34
C ALA A 41 8.28 -6.24 -21.28
N ASP A 42 9.41 -6.67 -20.73
CA ASP A 42 10.60 -7.00 -21.50
C ASP A 42 10.57 -8.45 -22.04
N VAL A 43 10.25 -9.43 -21.18
CA VAL A 43 10.47 -10.86 -21.49
C VAL A 43 9.21 -11.67 -21.76
N ALA A 44 8.03 -11.16 -21.40
CA ALA A 44 6.76 -11.88 -21.60
C ALA A 44 5.58 -10.91 -21.83
N PRO A 45 5.57 -10.13 -22.93
CA PRO A 45 4.57 -9.08 -23.15
C PRO A 45 3.11 -9.58 -23.11
N ALA A 46 2.87 -10.83 -23.51
CA ALA A 46 1.55 -11.45 -23.42
C ALA A 46 1.01 -11.56 -21.98
N ARG A 47 1.89 -11.63 -20.96
CA ARG A 47 1.51 -11.69 -19.54
C ARG A 47 1.36 -10.31 -18.89
N LEU A 48 1.83 -9.24 -19.56
CA LEU A 48 1.83 -7.89 -19.04
C LEU A 48 0.42 -7.39 -18.63
N PRO A 49 -0.66 -7.60 -19.40
CA PRO A 49 -1.99 -7.09 -19.02
C PRO A 49 -2.48 -7.63 -17.67
N ALA A 50 -2.29 -8.93 -17.43
CA ALA A 50 -2.67 -9.57 -16.17
C ALA A 50 -1.75 -9.12 -15.03
N LEU A 51 -0.43 -9.12 -15.23
CA LEU A 51 0.53 -8.73 -14.19
C LEU A 51 0.44 -7.24 -13.83
N ALA A 52 0.17 -6.37 -14.79
CA ALA A 52 -0.11 -4.95 -14.54
C ALA A 52 -1.37 -4.77 -13.69
N SER A 53 -2.42 -5.57 -13.94
CA SER A 53 -3.64 -5.52 -13.12
C SER A 53 -3.39 -6.03 -11.70
N LEU A 54 -2.65 -7.13 -11.56
CA LEU A 54 -2.22 -7.63 -10.25
C LEU A 54 -1.40 -6.57 -9.48
N ALA A 55 -0.43 -5.95 -10.14
CA ALA A 55 0.41 -4.92 -9.54
C ALA A 55 -0.42 -3.72 -9.07
N LYS A 56 -1.29 -3.19 -9.93
CA LYS A 56 -2.12 -2.02 -9.60
C LYS A 56 -3.14 -2.33 -8.50
N ALA A 57 -3.75 -3.52 -8.47
CA ALA A 57 -4.60 -3.94 -7.37
C ALA A 57 -3.83 -3.99 -6.04
N ARG A 58 -2.68 -4.66 -6.02
CA ARG A 58 -1.84 -4.78 -4.81
C ARG A 58 -1.31 -3.43 -4.32
N CYS A 59 -0.85 -2.57 -5.23
CA CYS A 59 -0.39 -1.25 -4.87
C CYS A 59 -1.50 -0.37 -4.30
N SER A 60 -2.72 -0.44 -4.85
CA SER A 60 -3.84 0.38 -4.38
C SER A 60 -4.26 -0.03 -2.97
N GLU A 61 -4.37 -1.33 -2.69
CA GLU A 61 -4.66 -1.84 -1.33
C GLU A 61 -3.56 -1.47 -0.33
N ALA A 62 -2.30 -1.78 -0.66
CA ALA A 62 -1.19 -1.56 0.24
C ALA A 62 -0.96 -0.07 0.53
N LEU A 63 -1.02 0.79 -0.50
CA LEU A 63 -0.81 2.23 -0.31
C LEU A 63 -1.88 2.83 0.60
N LEU A 64 -3.14 2.45 0.40
CA LEU A 64 -4.22 2.94 1.23
C LEU A 64 -4.07 2.48 2.68
N HIS A 65 -3.85 1.18 2.90
CA HIS A 65 -3.70 0.64 4.25
C HIS A 65 -2.51 1.25 4.99
N VAL A 66 -1.36 1.38 4.32
CA VAL A 66 -0.15 2.00 4.89
C VAL A 66 -0.39 3.45 5.27
N ALA A 67 -1.13 4.21 4.44
CA ALA A 67 -1.41 5.61 4.73
C ALA A 67 -2.37 5.77 5.92
N GLU A 68 -3.43 4.95 6.00
CA GLU A 68 -4.37 4.94 7.12
C GLU A 68 -3.69 4.55 8.43
N GLU A 69 -2.86 3.50 8.40
CA GLU A 69 -2.06 3.08 9.55
C GLU A 69 -1.05 4.16 9.95
N GLY A 70 -0.46 4.83 8.97
CA GLY A 70 0.42 5.98 9.18
C GLY A 70 -0.25 7.06 10.01
N VAL A 71 -1.43 7.53 9.58
CA VAL A 71 -2.23 8.52 10.33
C VAL A 71 -2.52 8.02 11.75
N GLN A 72 -2.92 6.75 11.90
CA GLN A 72 -3.23 6.18 13.21
C GLN A 72 -2.02 6.08 14.15
N LEU A 73 -0.82 5.78 13.63
CA LEU A 73 0.41 5.70 14.41
C LEU A 73 0.86 7.09 14.91
N PHE A 74 0.60 8.14 14.12
CA PHE A 74 0.82 9.52 14.52
C PHE A 74 -0.25 9.99 15.52
N GLY A 75 -1.47 9.45 15.46
CA GLY A 75 -2.58 9.83 16.34
C GLY A 75 -3.15 11.18 15.92
N GLY A 76 -3.55 12.03 16.88
CA GLY A 76 -4.18 13.33 16.57
C GLY A 76 -3.35 14.24 15.66
N VAL A 77 -2.03 14.25 15.82
CA VAL A 77 -1.12 15.03 14.95
C VAL A 77 -1.06 14.49 13.52
N GLY A 78 -1.49 13.24 13.29
CA GLY A 78 -1.62 12.70 11.94
C GLY A 78 -2.77 13.29 11.13
N MET A 79 -3.69 14.00 11.79
CA MET A 79 -4.80 14.72 11.16
C MET A 79 -4.48 16.21 10.91
N THR A 80 -3.34 16.70 11.38
CA THR A 80 -2.90 18.08 11.17
C THR A 80 -1.91 18.14 9.99
N ASP A 81 -1.67 19.35 9.48
CA ASP A 81 -0.66 19.60 8.45
C ASP A 81 0.77 19.80 9.05
N GLU A 82 0.98 19.42 10.31
CA GLU A 82 2.29 19.49 10.98
C GLU A 82 3.27 18.43 10.45
N TYR A 83 2.73 17.30 9.95
CA TYR A 83 3.48 16.26 9.25
C TYR A 83 2.74 15.84 7.98
N ASP A 84 3.51 15.42 6.97
CA ASP A 84 2.97 15.00 5.67
C ASP A 84 2.14 13.70 5.71
N ILE A 85 1.95 13.07 6.88
CA ILE A 85 1.28 11.77 6.97
C ILE A 85 -0.16 11.82 6.47
N GLY A 86 -0.90 12.89 6.79
CA GLY A 86 -2.23 13.14 6.26
C GLY A 86 -2.23 13.45 4.75
N PHE A 87 -1.15 14.05 4.23
CA PHE A 87 -0.97 14.28 2.80
C PHE A 87 -0.84 12.97 2.01
N TYR A 88 -0.09 11.99 2.53
CA TYR A 88 0.03 10.68 1.89
C TYR A 88 -1.31 9.93 1.79
N LEU A 89 -2.21 10.09 2.76
CA LEU A 89 -3.57 9.54 2.67
C LEU A 89 -4.40 10.18 1.55
N LYS A 90 -4.36 11.52 1.43
CA LYS A 90 -5.01 12.25 0.33
C LYS A 90 -4.48 11.78 -1.03
N ARG A 91 -3.15 11.61 -1.15
CA ARG A 91 -2.50 11.07 -2.36
C ARG A 91 -2.87 9.62 -2.64
N ALA A 92 -2.97 8.77 -1.61
CA ALA A 92 -3.36 7.38 -1.75
C ALA A 92 -4.75 7.26 -2.39
N ARG A 93 -5.71 8.06 -1.93
CA ARG A 93 -7.07 8.09 -2.48
C ARG A 93 -7.11 8.56 -3.94
N ALA A 94 -6.36 9.62 -4.27
CA ALA A 94 -6.27 10.08 -5.66
C ALA A 94 -5.61 9.03 -6.58
N ALA A 95 -4.53 8.40 -6.12
CA ALA A 95 -3.80 7.38 -6.87
C ALA A 95 -4.60 6.08 -7.04
N GLU A 96 -5.42 5.69 -6.06
CA GLU A 96 -6.33 4.54 -6.12
C GLU A 96 -7.33 4.71 -7.27
N GLN A 97 -7.97 5.87 -7.36
CA GLN A 97 -8.98 6.16 -8.40
C GLN A 97 -8.39 6.33 -9.80
N THR A 98 -7.10 6.65 -9.88
CA THR A 98 -6.40 6.82 -11.15
C THR A 98 -6.15 5.45 -11.80
N LEU A 99 -6.53 5.30 -13.07
CA LEU A 99 -6.36 4.09 -13.91
C LEU A 99 -7.14 2.86 -13.45
N GLY A 100 -8.14 3.02 -12.58
CA GLY A 100 -8.95 1.93 -12.03
C GLY A 100 -8.50 1.52 -10.64
N ASP A 101 -9.47 1.15 -9.81
CA ASP A 101 -9.25 0.75 -8.41
C ASP A 101 -8.91 -0.74 -8.28
N ALA A 102 -8.68 -1.19 -7.04
CA ALA A 102 -8.32 -2.58 -6.77
C ALA A 102 -9.41 -3.58 -7.18
N ALA A 103 -10.69 -3.23 -7.04
CA ALA A 103 -11.80 -4.09 -7.42
C ALA A 103 -11.87 -4.27 -8.93
N TRP A 104 -11.77 -3.17 -9.67
CA TRP A 104 -11.73 -3.17 -11.14
C TRP A 104 -10.57 -4.03 -11.66
N HIS A 105 -9.38 -3.86 -11.09
CA HIS A 105 -8.21 -4.63 -11.51
C HIS A 105 -8.28 -6.11 -11.15
N ARG A 106 -8.92 -6.48 -10.03
CA ARG A 106 -9.20 -7.89 -9.72
C ARG A 106 -10.17 -8.50 -10.72
N ALA A 107 -11.24 -7.78 -11.08
CA ALA A 107 -12.20 -8.24 -12.08
C ALA A 107 -11.54 -8.41 -13.46
N ARG A 108 -10.73 -7.44 -13.87
CA ARG A 108 -9.95 -7.53 -15.12
C ARG A 108 -8.97 -8.70 -15.10
N TRP A 109 -8.28 -8.93 -13.98
CA TRP A 109 -7.37 -10.06 -13.84
C TRP A 109 -8.11 -11.39 -13.98
N ALA A 110 -9.28 -11.54 -13.34
CA ALA A 110 -10.12 -12.73 -13.45
C ALA A 110 -10.56 -12.99 -14.89
N ALA A 111 -11.08 -11.97 -15.58
CA ALA A 111 -11.49 -12.08 -16.97
C ALA A 111 -10.33 -12.48 -17.90
N LEU A 112 -9.13 -11.94 -17.68
CA LEU A 112 -7.92 -12.31 -18.43
C LEU A 112 -7.45 -13.74 -18.15
N ALA A 113 -7.78 -14.29 -16.98
CA ALA A 113 -7.46 -15.65 -16.56
C ALA A 113 -8.57 -16.67 -16.91
N GLY A 114 -9.70 -16.22 -17.48
CA GLY A 114 -10.82 -17.07 -17.86
C GLY A 114 -11.78 -17.45 -16.72
N TYR A 115 -11.80 -16.65 -15.65
CA TYR A 115 -12.76 -16.75 -14.53
C TYR A 115 -13.89 -15.73 -14.67
#